data_AF-A0A9E6ERJ0-F1
#
_entry.id   AF-A0A9E6ERJ0-F1
#
_cell.length_a   1.000
_cell.length_b   1.000
_cell.length_c   1.000
_cell.angle_alpha   90.00
_cell.angle_beta   90.00
_cell.angle_gamma   90.00
#
_symmetry.space_group_name_H-M   'P 1'
#
loop_
_entity.id
_entity.type
_entity.pdbx_description
1 polymer ?
#
loop_
_entity_poly.entity_id
_entity_poly.type
_entity_poly.pdbx_seq_one_letter_code
_entity_poly.pdbx_strand_id
1 'polypeptide(L)'
;TLTQRWMVKRFGEKEYNQHLKPKFPPLSTLGVLGIVFVSMALKAKSIIAHPAMLPNLLLPLMLIYAINFVISTLIGKMLFKRNDAIALVYGTVMRNLSIALAIALGVFGEKGADAALLIALAYIVQVQAGAWYIKFTDQLFGNQGTSPVPVA
;
A
#
# COMPACT_ATOMS: atom_id res chain seq x y z
N THR A 1 -2.68 -11.85 -16.92
CA THR A 1 -1.52 -12.75 -16.66
C THR A 1 -1.79 -14.13 -17.24
N LEU A 2 -0.76 -14.98 -17.44
CA LEU A 2 -0.95 -16.37 -17.91
C LEU A 2 -1.91 -17.17 -17.02
N THR A 3 -1.77 -17.02 -15.70
CA THR A 3 -2.65 -17.65 -14.70
C THR A 3 -4.10 -17.19 -14.82
N GLN A 4 -4.33 -15.88 -15.02
CA GLN A 4 -5.67 -15.34 -15.24
C GLN A 4 -6.27 -15.88 -16.54
N ARG A 5 -5.52 -15.88 -17.65
CA ARG A 5 -6.01 -16.41 -18.94
C ARG A 5 -6.36 -17.90 -18.82
N TRP A 6 -5.57 -18.66 -18.09
CA TRP A 6 -5.83 -20.07 -17.81
C TRP A 6 -7.09 -20.27 -16.95
N MET A 7 -7.26 -19.49 -15.87
CA MET A 7 -8.47 -19.55 -15.03
C MET A 7 -9.73 -19.13 -15.80
N VAL A 8 -9.67 -18.05 -16.57
CA VAL A 8 -10.80 -17.60 -17.40
C VAL A 8 -11.16 -18.65 -18.46
N LYS A 9 -10.16 -19.28 -19.08
CA LYS A 9 -10.38 -20.37 -20.04
C LYS A 9 -11.00 -21.61 -19.39
N ARG A 10 -10.67 -21.91 -18.12
CA ARG A 10 -11.15 -23.09 -17.40
C ARG A 10 -12.55 -22.90 -16.79
N PHE A 11 -12.83 -21.73 -16.22
CA PHE A 11 -14.06 -21.48 -15.46
C PHE A 11 -15.06 -20.59 -16.21
N GLY A 12 -14.66 -19.97 -17.32
CA GLY A 12 -15.47 -19.00 -18.05
C GLY A 12 -15.38 -17.60 -17.44
N GLU A 13 -15.62 -16.60 -18.27
CA GLU A 13 -15.42 -15.18 -17.92
C GLU A 13 -16.43 -14.69 -16.86
N LYS A 14 -17.69 -15.12 -16.96
CA LYS A 14 -18.74 -14.78 -15.99
C LYS A 14 -18.42 -15.31 -14.59
N GLU A 15 -18.07 -16.60 -14.50
CA GLU A 15 -17.76 -17.25 -13.23
C GLU A 15 -16.48 -16.71 -12.59
N TYR A 16 -15.46 -16.44 -13.41
CA TYR A 16 -14.24 -15.80 -12.94
C TYR A 16 -14.52 -14.42 -12.34
N ASN A 17 -15.27 -13.56 -13.04
CA ASN A 17 -15.50 -12.19 -12.59
C ASN A 17 -16.46 -12.10 -11.40
N GLN A 18 -17.47 -12.98 -11.31
CA GLN A 18 -18.48 -12.93 -10.24
C GLN A 18 -18.08 -13.70 -8.98
N HIS A 19 -17.41 -14.85 -9.10
CA HIS A 19 -17.17 -15.74 -7.96
C HIS A 19 -15.70 -15.87 -7.57
N LEU A 20 -14.75 -15.83 -8.51
CA LEU A 20 -13.33 -16.07 -8.22
C LEU A 20 -12.56 -14.77 -7.95
N LYS A 21 -12.68 -13.78 -8.85
CA LYS A 21 -11.97 -12.50 -8.77
C LYS A 21 -12.21 -11.75 -7.44
N PRO A 22 -13.44 -11.69 -6.89
CA PRO A 22 -13.69 -10.99 -5.63
C PRO A 22 -13.08 -11.65 -4.38
N LYS A 23 -12.70 -12.93 -4.46
CA LYS A 23 -12.11 -13.66 -3.31
C LYS A 23 -10.61 -13.38 -3.13
N PHE A 24 -9.91 -12.93 -4.18
CA PHE A 24 -8.46 -12.69 -4.09
C PHE A 24 -8.07 -11.50 -3.19
N PRO A 25 -8.72 -10.32 -3.25
CA PRO A 25 -8.38 -9.20 -2.36
C PRO A 25 -8.45 -9.53 -0.86
N PRO A 26 -9.53 -10.16 -0.33
CA PRO A 26 -9.57 -10.49 1.09
C PRO A 26 -8.55 -11.57 1.47
N LEU A 27 -8.32 -12.58 0.62
CA LEU A 27 -7.27 -13.60 0.86
C LEU A 27 -5.87 -12.98 0.90
N SER A 28 -5.56 -12.07 -0.03
CA SER A 28 -4.28 -11.36 -0.04
C SER A 28 -4.11 -10.51 1.21
N THR A 29 -5.16 -9.79 1.62
CA THR A 29 -5.15 -8.96 2.82
C THR A 29 -4.91 -9.81 4.07
N LEU A 30 -5.55 -10.97 4.17
CA LEU A 30 -5.33 -11.92 5.27
C LEU A 30 -3.89 -12.41 5.32
N GLY A 31 -3.29 -12.76 4.18
CA GLY A 31 -1.89 -13.15 4.09
C GLY A 31 -0.95 -12.05 4.61
N VAL A 32 -1.17 -10.80 4.19
CA VAL A 32 -0.35 -9.67 4.67
C VAL A 32 -0.53 -9.42 6.16
N LEU A 33 -1.77 -9.46 6.67
CA LEU A 33 -2.05 -9.36 8.10
C LEU A 33 -1.32 -10.44 8.90
N GLY A 34 -1.36 -11.68 8.42
CA GLY A 34 -0.67 -12.80 9.06
C GLY A 34 0.83 -12.55 9.18
N ILE A 35 1.45 -12.04 8.13
CA ILE A 35 2.90 -11.77 8.16
C ILE A 35 3.24 -10.56 9.06
N VAL A 36 2.43 -9.50 9.03
CA VAL A 36 2.57 -8.35 9.94
C VAL A 36 2.46 -8.81 11.39
N PHE A 37 1.49 -9.66 11.69
CA PHE A 37 1.30 -10.26 13.02
C PHE A 37 2.52 -11.06 13.46
N VAL A 38 3.03 -11.97 12.62
CA VAL A 38 4.23 -12.75 12.94
C VAL A 38 5.44 -11.84 13.17
N SER A 39 5.63 -10.81 12.32
CA SER A 39 6.74 -9.86 12.44
C SER A 39 6.69 -9.10 13.77
N MET A 40 5.50 -8.65 14.19
CA MET A 40 5.32 -8.02 15.50
C MET A 40 5.53 -9.00 16.65
N ALA A 41 5.03 -10.24 16.53
CA ALA A 41 5.19 -11.27 17.55
C ALA A 41 6.67 -11.60 17.82
N LEU A 42 7.49 -11.69 16.77
CA LEU A 42 8.94 -11.93 16.89
C LEU A 42 9.66 -10.85 17.70
N LYS A 43 9.18 -9.60 17.64
CA LYS A 43 9.76 -8.47 18.37
C LYS A 43 8.94 -8.04 19.59
N ALA A 44 7.88 -8.76 19.96
CA ALA A 44 6.96 -8.37 21.03
C ALA A 44 7.67 -8.14 22.38
N LYS A 45 8.60 -9.03 22.77
CA LYS A 45 9.38 -8.86 24.01
C LYS A 45 10.20 -7.56 23.99
N SER A 46 10.80 -7.23 22.85
CA SER A 46 11.58 -5.99 22.67
C SER A 46 10.69 -4.75 22.75
N ILE A 47 9.52 -4.81 22.09
CA ILE A 47 8.53 -3.72 22.10
C ILE A 47 8.03 -3.45 23.52
N ILE A 48 7.74 -4.51 24.29
CA ILE A 48 7.29 -4.38 25.68
C ILE A 48 8.41 -3.84 26.58
N ALA A 49 9.65 -4.29 26.39
CA ALA A 49 10.79 -3.82 27.17
C ALA A 49 11.14 -2.35 26.88
N HIS A 50 10.97 -1.91 25.63
CA HIS A 50 11.31 -0.55 25.17
C HIS A 50 10.16 0.06 24.36
N PRO A 51 9.07 0.50 25.00
CA PRO A 51 7.89 1.02 24.30
C PRO A 51 8.19 2.28 23.47
N ALA A 52 9.20 3.06 23.87
CA ALA A 52 9.68 4.24 23.12
C ALA A 52 10.27 3.89 21.74
N MET A 53 10.56 2.61 21.46
CA MET A 53 11.05 2.16 20.16
C MET A 53 10.03 2.42 19.04
N LEU A 54 8.74 2.22 19.31
CA LEU A 54 7.67 2.42 18.32
C LEU A 54 7.56 3.86 17.83
N PRO A 55 7.40 4.90 18.69
CA PRO A 55 7.35 6.28 18.22
C PRO A 55 8.65 6.70 17.53
N ASN A 56 9.81 6.21 17.98
CA ASN A 56 11.10 6.48 17.34
C ASN A 56 11.21 5.90 15.92
N LEU A 57 10.53 4.79 15.63
CA LEU A 57 10.40 4.24 14.27
C LEU A 57 9.32 4.96 13.45
N LEU A 58 8.17 5.25 14.07
CA LEU A 58 7.02 5.85 13.39
C LEU A 58 7.27 7.28 12.95
N LEU A 59 7.93 8.09 13.77
CA LEU A 59 8.14 9.52 13.49
C LEU A 59 8.95 9.77 12.20
N PRO A 60 10.15 9.19 12.01
CA PRO A 60 10.88 9.35 10.74
C PRO A 60 10.14 8.72 9.57
N LEU A 61 9.41 7.62 9.79
CA LEU A 61 8.63 6.96 8.75
C LEU A 61 7.48 7.85 8.26
N MET A 62 6.71 8.44 9.18
CA MET A 62 5.65 9.39 8.84
C MET A 62 6.22 10.61 8.11
N LEU A 63 7.37 11.12 8.54
CA LEU A 63 8.05 12.23 7.89
C LEU A 63 8.45 11.90 6.44
N ILE A 64 9.03 10.72 6.20
CA ILE A 64 9.37 10.26 4.84
C ILE A 64 8.11 10.16 3.97
N TYR A 65 7.02 9.59 4.48
CA TYR A 65 5.76 9.49 3.73
C TYR A 65 5.18 10.88 3.45
N ALA A 66 5.16 11.78 4.43
CA ALA A 66 4.66 13.14 4.26
C ALA A 66 5.46 13.90 3.19
N ILE A 67 6.80 13.84 3.26
CA ILE A 67 7.67 14.45 2.25
C ILE A 67 7.41 13.86 0.87
N ASN A 68 7.32 12.54 0.75
CA ASN A 68 7.04 11.89 -0.54
C ASN A 68 5.68 12.31 -1.11
N PHE A 69 4.63 12.34 -0.29
CA PHE A 69 3.33 12.83 -0.71
C PHE A 69 3.41 14.27 -1.20
N VAL A 70 4.05 15.17 -0.44
CA VAL A 70 4.17 16.59 -0.82
C VAL A 70 4.94 16.74 -2.12
N ILE A 71 6.13 16.14 -2.24
CA ILE A 71 6.96 16.22 -3.44
C ILE A 71 6.23 15.65 -4.65
N SER A 72 5.67 14.44 -4.55
CA SER A 72 4.93 13.84 -5.65
C SER A 72 3.71 14.68 -6.05
N THR A 73 3.03 15.29 -5.08
CA THR A 73 1.88 16.17 -5.36
C THR A 73 2.30 17.43 -6.09
N LEU A 74 3.38 18.09 -5.65
CA LEU A 74 3.89 19.31 -6.27
C LEU A 74 4.35 19.04 -7.70
N ILE A 75 5.13 17.98 -7.91
CA ILE A 75 5.59 17.57 -9.24
C ILE A 75 4.39 17.19 -10.12
N GLY A 76 3.44 16.42 -9.57
CA GLY A 76 2.21 16.03 -10.24
C GLY A 76 1.42 17.23 -10.74
N LYS A 77 1.21 18.25 -9.89
CA LYS A 77 0.50 19.48 -10.24
C LYS A 77 1.22 20.32 -11.29
N MET A 78 2.55 20.36 -11.24
CA MET A 78 3.35 21.20 -12.14
C MET A 78 3.46 20.60 -13.54
N LEU A 79 3.55 19.28 -13.66
CA LEU A 79 3.90 18.61 -14.92
C LEU A 79 2.73 17.88 -15.59
N PHE A 80 1.65 17.55 -14.85
CA PHE A 80 0.62 16.64 -15.33
C PHE A 80 -0.81 17.17 -15.15
N LYS A 81 -1.74 16.64 -15.96
CA LYS A 81 -3.19 16.81 -15.75
C LYS A 81 -3.63 16.01 -14.53
N ARG A 82 -4.76 16.39 -13.91
CA ARG A 82 -5.27 15.81 -12.65
C ARG A 82 -5.13 14.27 -12.56
N ASN A 83 -5.66 13.53 -13.53
CA ASN A 83 -5.66 12.06 -13.45
C ASN A 83 -4.25 11.45 -13.51
N ASP A 84 -3.38 12.00 -14.36
CA ASP A 84 -1.98 11.55 -14.48
C ASP A 84 -1.15 11.96 -13.26
N ALA A 85 -1.41 13.15 -12.71
CA ALA A 85 -0.80 13.63 -11.48
C ALA A 85 -1.16 12.75 -10.28
N ILE A 86 -2.43 12.36 -10.16
CA ILE A 86 -2.91 11.42 -9.15
C ILE A 86 -2.22 10.06 -9.35
N ALA A 87 -2.18 9.55 -10.59
CA ALA A 87 -1.51 8.30 -10.91
C ALA A 87 -0.01 8.32 -10.53
N LEU A 88 0.69 9.45 -10.77
CA LEU A 88 2.08 9.64 -10.37
C LEU A 88 2.25 9.55 -8.84
N VAL A 89 1.39 10.24 -8.08
CA VAL A 89 1.45 10.23 -6.61
C VAL A 89 1.23 8.81 -6.08
N TYR A 90 0.16 8.15 -6.51
CA TYR A 90 -0.13 6.79 -6.06
C TYR A 90 0.94 5.80 -6.51
N GLY A 91 1.45 5.91 -7.74
CA GLY A 91 2.52 5.05 -8.24
C GLY A 91 3.84 5.21 -7.49
N THR A 92 4.11 6.40 -6.94
CA THR A 92 5.35 6.69 -6.20
C THR A 92 5.24 6.32 -4.72
N VAL A 93 4.10 6.65 -4.10
CA VAL A 93 3.91 6.54 -2.65
C VAL A 93 3.37 5.19 -2.23
N MET A 94 2.49 4.56 -3.03
CA MET A 94 1.96 3.23 -2.72
C MET A 94 2.93 2.16 -3.15
N ARG A 95 3.76 1.71 -2.20
CA ARG A 95 4.77 0.68 -2.43
C ARG A 95 4.25 -0.70 -2.06
N ASN A 96 4.84 -1.73 -2.68
CA ASN A 96 4.54 -3.12 -2.34
C ASN A 96 5.35 -3.57 -1.11
N LEU A 97 4.82 -3.24 0.06
CA LEU A 97 5.42 -3.57 1.35
C LEU A 97 5.44 -5.07 1.64
N SER A 98 4.52 -5.84 1.06
CA SER A 98 4.47 -7.30 1.22
C SER A 98 5.70 -7.98 0.61
N ILE A 99 6.11 -7.56 -0.58
CA ILE A 99 7.35 -8.04 -1.21
C ILE A 99 8.56 -7.59 -0.39
N ALA A 100 8.59 -6.32 0.03
CA ALA A 100 9.69 -5.79 0.84
C ALA A 100 9.89 -6.61 2.12
N LEU A 101 8.80 -6.96 2.79
CA LEU A 101 8.82 -7.74 4.01
C LEU A 101 9.24 -9.20 3.76
N ALA A 102 8.74 -9.83 2.69
CA ALA A 102 9.17 -11.16 2.30
C ALA A 102 10.68 -11.23 2.02
N ILE A 103 11.23 -10.21 1.36
CA ILE A 103 12.68 -10.08 1.13
C ILE A 103 13.41 -9.85 2.47
N ALA A 104 12.90 -8.98 3.34
CA ALA A 104 13.49 -8.68 4.63
C ALA A 104 13.67 -9.95 5.48
N LEU A 105 12.61 -10.75 5.61
CA LEU A 105 12.64 -12.00 6.38
C LEU A 105 13.43 -13.11 5.68
N GLY A 106 13.31 -13.24 4.35
CA GLY A 106 13.93 -14.31 3.59
C GLY A 106 15.43 -14.15 3.37
N VAL A 107 15.92 -12.92 3.20
CA VAL A 107 17.32 -12.64 2.85
C VAL A 107 18.17 -12.27 4.07
N PHE A 108 17.60 -11.54 5.04
CA PHE A 108 18.39 -10.96 6.13
C PHE A 108 18.32 -11.74 7.46
N GLY A 109 17.62 -12.88 7.50
CA GLY A 109 17.58 -13.77 8.66
C GLY A 109 17.18 -13.05 9.95
N GLU A 110 17.96 -13.21 11.02
CA GLU A 110 17.68 -12.58 12.33
C GLU A 110 17.65 -11.05 12.28
N LYS A 111 18.50 -10.42 11.46
CA LYS A 111 18.48 -8.96 11.24
C LYS A 111 17.25 -8.52 10.44
N GLY A 112 16.66 -9.44 9.68
CA GLY A 112 15.43 -9.24 8.93
C GLY A 112 14.23 -8.93 9.82
N ALA A 113 14.22 -9.36 11.08
CA ALA A 113 13.10 -9.13 11.98
C ALA A 113 12.92 -7.64 12.36
N ASP A 114 14.02 -6.87 12.50
CA ASP A 114 13.93 -5.42 12.76
C ASP A 114 13.43 -4.66 11.53
N ALA A 115 13.93 -5.03 10.34
CA ALA A 115 13.44 -4.49 9.07
C ALA A 115 11.96 -4.85 8.84
N ALA A 116 11.55 -6.09 9.15
CA ALA A 116 10.16 -6.54 9.02
C ALA A 116 9.23 -5.77 9.96
N LEU A 117 9.67 -5.45 11.19
CA LEU A 117 8.91 -4.60 12.10
C LEU A 117 8.71 -3.19 11.52
N LEU A 118 9.77 -2.57 10.99
CA LEU A 118 9.67 -1.26 10.33
C LEU A 118 8.70 -1.30 9.14
N ILE A 119 8.80 -2.33 8.29
CA ILE A 119 7.92 -2.48 7.11
C ILE A 119 6.47 -2.76 7.53
N ALA A 120 6.24 -3.50 8.61
CA ALA A 120 4.92 -3.72 9.18
C ALA A 120 4.29 -2.40 9.67
N LEU A 121 5.07 -1.55 10.36
CA LEU A 121 4.62 -0.20 10.75
C LEU A 121 4.36 0.67 9.50
N ALA A 122 5.21 0.57 8.48
CA ALA A 122 5.01 1.25 7.20
C ALA A 122 3.68 0.88 6.57
N TYR A 123 3.26 -0.38 6.67
CA TYR A 123 2.00 -0.85 6.11
C TYR A 123 0.81 -0.14 6.76
N ILE A 124 0.81 -0.05 8.09
CA ILE A 124 -0.23 0.64 8.84
C ILE A 124 -0.29 2.12 8.43
N VAL A 125 0.86 2.79 8.38
CA VAL A 125 0.93 4.21 8.02
C VAL A 125 0.52 4.44 6.57
N GLN A 126 1.04 3.66 5.62
CA GLN A 126 0.79 3.83 4.19
C GLN A 126 -0.69 3.63 3.83
N VAL A 127 -1.33 2.60 4.38
CA VAL A 127 -2.74 2.31 4.10
C VAL A 127 -3.62 3.45 4.59
N GLN A 128 -3.39 3.95 5.81
CA GLN A 128 -4.16 5.07 6.37
C GLN A 128 -3.87 6.39 5.64
N ALA A 129 -2.60 6.68 5.34
CA ALA A 129 -2.20 7.87 4.62
C ALA A 129 -2.80 7.89 3.20
N GLY A 130 -2.82 6.75 2.51
CA GLY A 130 -3.48 6.62 1.21
C GLY A 130 -4.98 6.88 1.28
N ALA A 131 -5.67 6.25 2.23
CA ALA A 131 -7.11 6.47 2.42
C ALA A 131 -7.44 7.94 2.73
N TRP A 132 -6.60 8.61 3.52
CA TRP A 132 -6.76 10.03 3.81
C TRP A 132 -6.46 10.90 2.58
N TYR A 133 -5.40 10.57 1.83
CA TYR A 133 -5.03 11.30 0.63
C TYR A 133 -6.13 11.27 -0.43
N ILE A 134 -6.88 10.16 -0.58
CA ILE A 134 -8.08 10.10 -1.45
C ILE A 134 -9.05 11.23 -1.08
N LYS A 135 -9.35 11.40 0.21
CA LYS A 135 -10.29 12.45 0.69
C LYS A 135 -9.80 13.87 0.41
N PHE A 136 -8.48 14.08 0.39
CA PHE A 136 -7.88 15.37 0.07
C PHE A 136 -7.61 15.59 -1.42
N THR A 137 -7.73 14.55 -2.25
CA THR A 137 -7.36 14.61 -3.66
C THR A 137 -8.14 15.70 -4.40
N ASP A 138 -9.44 15.85 -4.12
CA ASP A 138 -10.27 16.88 -4.76
C ASP A 138 -9.93 18.30 -4.30
N GLN A 139 -9.50 18.46 -3.04
CA GLN A 139 -9.02 19.75 -2.53
C GLN A 139 -7.65 20.11 -3.12
N LEU A 140 -6.79 19.10 -3.32
CA LEU A 140 -5.46 19.30 -3.84
C LEU A 140 -5.48 19.55 -5.35
N PHE A 141 -6.16 18.74 -6.15
CA PHE A 141 -6.12 18.83 -7.61
C PHE A 141 -7.34 19.51 -8.24
N GLY A 142 -8.27 20.01 -7.43
CA GLY A 142 -9.54 20.55 -7.89
C GLY A 142 -10.58 19.45 -8.14
N ASN A 143 -11.85 19.85 -8.05
CA ASN A 143 -12.97 18.97 -8.30
C ASN A 143 -12.92 18.48 -9.75
N GLN A 144 -13.36 17.24 -10.01
CA GLN A 144 -13.62 16.82 -11.39
C GLN A 144 -14.64 17.82 -11.95
N GLY A 145 -14.22 18.70 -12.86
CA GLY A 145 -15.20 19.39 -13.71
C GLY A 145 -16.11 18.30 -14.26
N THR A 146 -17.41 18.46 -14.09
CA THR A 146 -18.43 17.55 -14.59
C THR A 146 -18.32 17.47 -16.11
N SER A 147 -17.39 16.67 -16.63
CA SER A 147 -17.38 16.28 -18.02
C SER A 147 -18.42 15.15 -18.13
N PRO A 148 -19.54 15.36 -18.83
CA PRO A 148 -20.59 14.35 -18.93
C PRO A 148 -19.98 13.08 -19.55
N VAL A 149 -20.30 11.94 -18.94
CA VAL A 149 -20.01 10.62 -19.51
C VAL A 149 -20.69 10.58 -20.89
N PRO A 150 -19.96 10.39 -22.00
CA PRO A 150 -20.59 10.14 -23.29
C PRO A 150 -21.30 8.79 -23.16
N VAL A 151 -22.62 8.82 -23.14
CA VAL A 151 -23.45 7.64 -23.33
C VAL A 151 -23.28 7.25 -24.80
N ALA A 152 -22.60 6.15 -25.06
CA ALA A 152 -22.53 5.48 -26.35
C ALA A 152 -23.24 4.13 -26.24
#